data_AF-A0A5J5AXL4-F1
#
_entry.id   AF-A0A5J5AXL4-F1
#
_cell.length_a   1.000
_cell.length_b   1.000
_cell.length_c   1.000
_cell.angle_alpha   90.00
_cell.angle_beta   90.00
_cell.angle_gamma   90.00
#
_symmetry.space_group_name_H-M   'P 1'
#
loop_
_entity.id
_entity.type
_entity.pdbx_description
1 polymer ?
#
loop_
_entity_poly.entity_id
_entity_poly.type
_entity_poly.pdbx_seq_one_letter_code
_entity_poly.pdbx_strand_id
1 'polypeptide(L)' 'MSGGGTQKSLRKALGAIKDTTTVSLAEVNSDYNELDINIVKATNHVERPAKERHIRAIFAAISATRPRPDVAYCIHALAR' A
#
# COMPACT_ATOMS: atom_id res chain seq x y z
N MET A 1 -9.28 -1.75 35.59
CA MET A 1 -9.17 -1.13 34.25
C MET A 1 -7.75 -1.30 33.73
N SER A 2 -7.38 -2.45 33.13
CA SER A 2 -6.05 -2.62 32.53
C SER A 2 -6.05 -3.88 31.66
N GLY A 3 -5.86 -3.73 30.35
CA GLY A 3 -5.82 -4.85 29.40
C GLY A 3 -5.92 -4.44 27.93
N GLY A 4 -6.56 -3.30 27.64
CA GLY A 4 -6.74 -2.81 26.26
C GLY A 4 -5.48 -2.22 25.61
N GLY A 5 -4.49 -1.75 26.38
CA GLY A 5 -3.27 -1.11 25.85
C GLY A 5 -2.31 -2.08 25.15
N THR A 6 -2.06 -3.25 25.76
CA THR A 6 -1.17 -4.28 25.21
C THR A 6 -1.70 -4.86 23.91
N GLN A 7 -3.02 -5.08 23.81
CA GLN A 7 -3.64 -5.57 22.57
C GLN A 7 -3.56 -4.57 21.41
N LYS A 8 -3.69 -3.26 21.68
CA LYS A 8 -3.51 -2.21 20.66
C LYS A 8 -2.07 -2.15 20.15
N SER A 9 -1.09 -2.31 21.04
CA SER A 9 0.33 -2.35 20.68
C SER A 9 0.66 -3.56 19.79
N LEU A 10 0.15 -4.74 20.14
CA LEU A 10 0.33 -5.96 19.35
C LEU A 10 -0.27 -5.84 17.94
N ARG A 11 -1.49 -5.33 17.81
CA ARG A 11 -2.12 -5.11 16.49
C ARG A 11 -1.30 -4.17 15.61
N LYS A 12 -0.76 -3.09 16.19
CA LYS A 12 0.09 -2.14 15.46
C LYS A 12 1.41 -2.77 15.03
N ALA A 13 2.05 -3.55 15.91
CA ALA A 13 3.27 -4.27 15.57
C ALA A 13 3.05 -5.27 14.44
N LEU A 14 1.96 -6.04 14.49
CA LEU A 14 1.58 -6.97 13.41
C LEU A 14 1.29 -6.24 12.10
N GLY A 15 0.61 -5.09 12.15
CA GLY A 15 0.40 -4.24 10.98
C GLY A 15 1.71 -3.76 10.36
N ALA A 16 2.65 -3.31 11.19
CA ALA A 16 3.97 -2.87 10.71
C ALA A 16 4.76 -4.01 10.06
N ILE A 17 4.72 -5.22 10.63
CA ILE A 17 5.36 -6.41 10.05
C ILE A 17 4.71 -6.76 8.71
N LYS A 18 3.37 -6.83 8.66
CA LYS A 18 2.63 -7.11 7.42
C LYS A 18 3.03 -6.15 6.32
N ASP A 19 2.98 -4.84 6.58
CA ASP A 19 3.26 -3.83 5.57
C ASP A 19 4.70 -3.94 5.07
N THR A 20 5.65 -4.15 5.98
CA THR A 20 7.07 -4.33 5.63
C THR A 20 7.25 -5.56 4.74
N THR A 21 6.67 -6.70 5.10
CA THR A 21 6.73 -7.92 4.28
C THR A 21 6.05 -7.72 2.93
N THR A 22 4.91 -7.04 2.86
CA THR A 22 4.24 -6.76 1.59
C THR A 22 5.04 -5.85 0.68
N VAL A 23 5.79 -4.88 1.23
CA VAL A 23 6.72 -4.06 0.44
C VAL A 23 7.86 -4.92 -0.11
N SER A 24 8.49 -5.76 0.71
CA SER A 24 9.58 -6.63 0.24
C SER A 24 9.11 -7.64 -0.81
N LEU A 25 7.87 -8.15 -0.69
CA LEU A 25 7.28 -9.00 -1.71
C LEU A 25 6.98 -8.23 -3.00
N ALA A 26 6.48 -6.99 -2.89
CA ALA A 26 6.23 -6.15 -4.06
C ALA A 26 7.54 -5.80 -4.79
N GLU A 27 8.63 -5.53 -4.07
CA GLU A 27 9.94 -5.20 -4.65
C GLU A 27 10.48 -6.29 -5.58
N VAL A 28 10.18 -7.57 -5.29
CA VAL A 28 10.63 -8.72 -6.10
C VAL A 28 9.60 -9.14 -7.17
N ASN A 29 8.47 -8.43 -7.28
CA ASN A 29 7.33 -8.86 -8.07
C ASN A 29 7.16 -8.03 -9.36
N SER A 30 7.55 -8.60 -10.52
CA SER A 30 7.15 -8.19 -11.88
C SER A 30 7.27 -6.69 -12.25
N ASP A 31 6.67 -6.32 -13.39
CA ASP A 31 6.72 -4.98 -14.01
C ASP A 31 5.96 -3.88 -13.24
N TYR A 32 5.17 -4.25 -12.23
CA TYR A 32 4.34 -3.32 -11.45
C TYR A 32 4.83 -3.07 -10.01
N ASN A 33 6.04 -3.54 -9.68
CA ASN A 33 6.61 -3.44 -8.33
C ASN A 33 6.54 -2.02 -7.72
N GLU A 34 6.87 -0.98 -8.48
CA GLU A 34 6.83 0.41 -8.00
C GLU A 34 5.42 0.86 -7.65
N LEU A 35 4.43 0.47 -8.47
CA LEU A 35 3.03 0.80 -8.23
C LEU A 35 2.52 0.08 -6.97
N ASP A 36 2.81 -1.21 -6.83
CA ASP A 36 2.44 -2.01 -5.66
C ASP A 36 3.03 -1.44 -4.37
N ILE A 37 4.32 -1.06 -4.39
CA ILE A 37 4.99 -0.43 -3.24
C ILE A 37 4.29 0.89 -2.87
N ASN A 38 3.90 1.70 -3.86
CA ASN A 38 3.20 2.95 -3.63
C ASN A 38 1.79 2.73 -3.07
N ILE A 39 1.07 1.72 -3.54
CA ILE A 39 -0.24 1.33 -3.01
C ILE A 39 -0.09 0.88 -1.55
N VAL A 40 0.79 -0.08 -1.25
CA VAL A 40 1.02 -0.56 0.12
C VAL A 40 1.40 0.58 1.07
N LYS A 41 2.29 1.49 0.64
CA LYS A 41 2.70 2.65 1.45
C LYS A 41 1.57 3.67 1.62
N ALA A 42 0.62 3.76 0.70
CA ALA A 42 -0.54 4.65 0.79
C ALA A 42 -1.67 4.06 1.66
N THR A 43 -1.84 2.74 1.67
CA THR A 43 -2.93 2.02 2.36
C THR A 43 -2.40 1.16 3.53
N ASN A 44 -1.34 1.62 4.17
CA ASN A 44 -0.69 0.94 5.29
C ASN A 44 -1.57 0.92 6.56
N HIS A 45 -1.17 0.16 7.58
CA HIS A 45 -1.92 -0.01 8.83
C HIS A 45 -2.06 1.26 9.71
N VAL A 46 -1.45 2.38 9.33
CA VAL A 46 -1.45 3.61 10.13
C VAL A 46 -2.64 4.49 9.74
N GLU A 47 -3.55 4.71 10.69
CA GLU A 47 -4.74 5.55 10.52
C GLU A 47 -4.39 7.05 10.43
N ARG A 48 -3.92 7.48 9.26
CA ARG A 48 -3.64 8.88 8.91
C ARG A 48 -3.66 9.06 7.40
N PRO A 49 -3.80 10.30 6.88
CA PRO A 49 -3.63 10.55 5.46
C PRO A 49 -2.29 10.02 4.92
N ALA A 50 -2.34 9.41 3.75
CA ALA A 50 -1.18 8.92 3.03
C ALA A 50 -0.24 10.08 2.65
N LYS A 51 1.05 9.77 2.45
CA LYS A 51 1.99 10.78 1.95
C LYS A 51 1.67 11.08 0.48
N GLU A 52 1.64 12.37 0.15
CA GLU A 52 1.26 12.86 -1.19
C GLU A 52 2.07 12.23 -2.33
N ARG A 53 3.37 11.96 -2.11
CA ARG A 53 4.23 11.29 -3.10
C ARG A 53 3.66 9.95 -3.60
N HIS A 54 3.05 9.16 -2.71
CA HIS A 54 2.50 7.84 -3.07
C HIS A 54 1.19 8.00 -3.83
N ILE A 55 0.36 8.97 -3.42
CA ILE A 55 -0.87 9.32 -4.13
C ILE A 55 -0.58 9.83 -5.54
N ARG A 56 0.42 10.69 -5.70
CA ARG A 56 0.85 11.19 -7.02
C ARG A 56 1.31 10.06 -7.95
N ALA A 57 2.07 9.10 -7.42
CA ALA A 57 2.48 7.92 -8.19
C ALA A 57 1.28 7.08 -8.64
N ILE A 58 0.31 6.84 -7.76
CA ILE A 58 -0.93 6.11 -8.09
C ILE A 58 -1.72 6.87 -9.18
N PHE A 59 -1.88 8.18 -9.07
CA PHE A 59 -2.56 8.98 -10.09
C PHE A 59 -1.85 8.98 -11.43
N ALA A 60 -0.51 8.94 -11.44
CA ALA A 60 0.27 8.81 -12.66
C ALA A 60 0.13 7.43 -13.32
N ALA A 61 -0.21 6.38 -12.56
CA ALA A 61 -0.48 5.04 -13.09
C ALA A 61 -1.86 4.91 -13.72
N ILE A 62 -2.82 5.77 -13.34
CA ILE A 62 -4.18 5.80 -13.90
C ILE A 62 -4.43 6.98 -14.85
N SER A 63 -3.39 7.70 -15.27
CA SER A 63 -3.55 8.87 -16.13
C SER A 63 -4.09 8.48 -17.51
N ALA A 64 -4.80 9.39 -18.17
CA ALA A 64 -5.39 9.16 -19.49
C ALA A 64 -4.36 8.78 -20.59
N THR A 65 -3.08 9.04 -20.34
CA THR A 65 -1.96 8.71 -21.23
C THR A 65 -1.42 7.29 -21.05
N ARG A 66 -1.84 6.56 -20.00
CA ARG A 66 -1.35 5.21 -19.71
C ARG A 66 -2.09 4.15 -20.53
N PRO A 67 -1.43 3.04 -20.89
CA PRO A 67 -2.09 1.87 -21.46
C PRO A 67 -3.23 1.36 -20.56
N ARG A 68 -4.33 0.91 -21.17
CA ARG A 68 -5.49 0.34 -20.44
C ARG A 68 -5.12 -0.80 -19.48
N PRO A 69 -4.18 -1.72 -19.82
CA PRO A 69 -3.76 -2.77 -18.88
C PRO A 69 -3.18 -2.22 -17.58
N ASP A 70 -2.34 -1.18 -17.64
CA ASP A 70 -1.72 -0.57 -16.45
C ASP A 70 -2.77 0.05 -15.52
N VAL A 71 -3.73 0.76 -16.13
CA VAL A 71 -4.86 1.37 -15.41
C VAL A 71 -5.71 0.28 -14.75
N ALA A 72 -6.04 -0.79 -15.48
CA ALA A 72 -6.82 -1.91 -14.97
C ALA A 72 -6.10 -2.63 -13.83
N TYR A 73 -4.78 -2.82 -13.95
CA TYR A 73 -3.95 -3.39 -12.89
C TYR A 73 -4.00 -2.52 -11.62
N CYS A 74 -3.82 -1.21 -11.75
CA CYS A 74 -3.88 -0.30 -10.60
C CYS A 74 -5.23 -0.38 -9.87
N ILE A 75 -6.34 -0.39 -10.62
CA ILE A 75 -7.69 -0.54 -10.06
C ILE A 75 -7.82 -1.88 -9.33
N HIS A 76 -7.36 -2.98 -9.95
CA HIS A 76 -7.40 -4.30 -9.35
C HIS A 76 -6.57 -4.38 -8.06
N ALA A 77 -5.35 -3.84 -8.07
CA ALA A 77 -4.47 -3.82 -6.93
C ALA A 77 -5.04 -3.02 -5.75
N LEU A 78 -5.75 -1.92 -6.02
CA LEU A 78 -6.44 -1.12 -5.00
C LEU A 78 -7.70 -1.79 -4.43
N ALA A 79 -8.35 -2.66 -5.21
CA ALA A 79 -9.59 -3.33 -4.81
C ALA A 79 -9.36 -4.58 -3.94
N ARG A 80 -8.11 -5.05 -3.84
CA ARG A 80 -7.73 -6.26 -3.10
C ARG A 80 -7.48 -5.98 -1.61
#